data_AF-A0A6L6R5P7-F1
#
_entry.id   AF-A0A6L6R5P7-F1
#
_cell.length_a   1.000
_cell.length_b   1.000
_cell.length_c   1.000
_cell.angle_alpha   90.00
_cell.angle_beta   90.00
_cell.angle_gamma   90.00
#
_symmetry.space_group_name_H-M   'P 1'
#
loop_
_entity.id
_entity.type
_entity.pdbx_description
1 polymer ?
#
loop_
_entity_poly.entity_id
_entity_poly.type
_entity_poly.pdbx_seq_one_letter_code
_entity_poly.pdbx_strand_id
1 'polypeptide(L)'
;MTYGGRMRPRVIIGLALASVVAASLPAATAAAATAPTSVPRWSMIPMSKDAGGDGFIDGDGGVPSAGALSMTPSSTFVGQGNGIAQPNERLIGGSLSWYLDKAGYPVRLDACGSSGDRYTWTITGPDGASTTTAERALKKKTCATTVLLPEGQQTLTLRVTSGKKNAINTVVATVSNILMVALGDSYASGEGNPRNVDAWLSGGGLFASFSPYWDDDPCNRSTRGAPAQAALALEQSSPLTSVTLIDVACSGATVAAGVLGPYPAAGQKQSQIEQVRQLAGGRAIDLVTLSVGGNDVGFAAVLTACATDANCPVSPPPNGALAGYPTVQAGVQARVAQLPAAYARIAGCLGGASCSATGAGSSTAPLLMAPGAKVLATMYPDITRAADGAPCTYLTYRAANMQWARDTILVPSPAAAYDYVTTAR
;
A
#
# COMPACT_ATOMS: atom_id res chain seq x y z
N MET A 1 -3.24 -32.01 74.37
CA MET A 1 -2.64 -31.65 75.66
C MET A 1 -2.54 -30.14 75.75
N THR A 2 -3.24 -29.62 76.76
CA THR A 2 -3.39 -28.22 77.19
C THR A 2 -2.11 -27.62 77.75
N TYR A 3 -1.89 -26.33 77.53
CA TYR A 3 -1.34 -25.33 78.48
C TYR A 3 -1.46 -23.96 77.76
N GLY A 4 -2.19 -22.93 78.21
CA GLY A 4 -2.69 -22.60 79.54
C GLY A 4 -1.87 -21.44 80.11
N GLY A 5 -2.36 -20.20 80.03
CA GLY A 5 -1.73 -19.06 80.71
C GLY A 5 -2.12 -17.68 80.19
N ARG A 6 -3.37 -17.24 80.43
CA ARG A 6 -3.77 -15.82 80.34
C ARG A 6 -3.87 -15.24 81.76
N MET A 7 -3.12 -14.18 82.04
CA MET A 7 -3.40 -13.23 83.12
C MET A 7 -3.49 -11.82 82.53
N ARG A 8 -4.61 -11.13 82.77
CA ARG A 8 -4.79 -9.69 82.51
C ARG A 8 -4.29 -8.91 83.72
N PRO A 9 -3.80 -7.67 83.53
CA PRO A 9 -4.38 -6.59 84.33
C PRO A 9 -4.60 -5.26 83.59
N ARG A 10 -5.77 -4.70 83.91
CA ARG A 10 -6.11 -3.30 84.22
C ARG A 10 -5.61 -2.17 83.29
N VAL A 11 -6.58 -1.63 82.56
CA VAL A 11 -6.56 -0.34 81.87
C VAL A 11 -6.64 0.80 82.89
N ILE A 12 -5.71 1.76 82.81
CA ILE A 12 -5.81 3.08 83.44
C ILE A 12 -5.96 4.09 82.30
N ILE A 13 -7.10 4.79 82.26
CA ILE A 13 -7.39 5.86 81.29
C ILE A 13 -6.89 7.17 81.90
N GLY A 14 -5.82 7.73 81.32
CA GLY A 14 -5.37 9.10 81.58
C GLY A 14 -5.75 10.01 80.41
N LEU A 15 -6.66 10.96 80.63
CA LEU A 15 -6.92 12.06 79.71
C LEU A 15 -5.72 13.02 79.72
N ALA A 16 -5.11 13.26 78.57
CA ALA A 16 -4.18 14.36 78.36
C ALA A 16 -4.77 15.34 77.32
N LEU A 17 -5.06 16.57 77.78
CA LEU A 17 -5.43 17.70 76.92
C LEU A 17 -4.22 18.06 76.03
N ALA A 18 -4.40 18.02 74.72
CA ALA A 18 -3.45 18.57 73.76
C ALA A 18 -3.86 20.01 73.39
N SER A 19 -3.02 20.97 73.76
CA SER A 19 -3.15 22.38 73.39
C SER A 19 -2.75 22.58 71.92
N VAL A 20 -3.66 23.12 71.12
CA VAL A 20 -3.42 23.46 69.70
C VAL A 20 -2.65 24.78 69.63
N VAL A 21 -1.38 24.73 69.22
CA VAL A 21 -0.61 25.90 68.81
C VAL A 21 -0.84 26.09 67.31
N ALA A 22 -1.59 27.14 66.95
CA ALA A 22 -1.79 27.53 65.56
C ALA A 22 -0.52 28.20 65.01
N ALA A 23 0.37 27.42 64.40
CA ALA A 23 1.47 27.95 63.61
C ALA A 23 0.92 28.41 62.25
N SER A 24 0.93 29.73 62.00
CA SER A 24 0.63 30.32 60.71
C SER A 24 1.70 29.92 59.69
N LEU A 25 1.40 28.95 58.82
CA LEU A 25 2.22 28.62 57.66
C LEU A 25 2.22 29.83 56.71
N PRO A 26 3.38 30.26 56.18
CA PRO A 26 3.39 31.25 55.11
C PRO A 26 2.63 30.69 53.91
N ALA A 27 1.72 31.48 53.34
CA ALA A 27 1.05 31.15 52.10
C ALA A 27 2.12 30.80 51.05
N ALA A 28 2.08 29.57 50.54
CA ALA A 28 2.93 29.16 49.44
C ALA A 28 2.74 30.17 48.30
N THR A 29 3.79 30.91 47.97
CA THR A 29 3.83 31.73 46.76
C THR A 29 3.50 30.81 45.60
N ALA A 30 2.33 30.98 44.98
CA ALA A 30 1.96 30.28 43.77
C ALA A 30 3.13 30.43 42.79
N ALA A 31 3.82 29.31 42.49
CA ALA A 31 4.89 29.29 41.51
C ALA A 31 4.37 29.98 40.25
N ALA A 32 5.02 31.08 39.85
CA ALA A 32 4.58 31.85 38.70
C ALA A 32 4.46 30.88 37.51
N ALA A 33 3.23 30.68 37.03
CA ALA A 33 2.97 29.77 35.92
C ALA A 33 3.93 30.10 34.78
N THR A 34 4.79 29.14 34.46
CA THR A 34 5.74 29.20 33.35
C THR A 34 4.98 29.63 32.10
N ALA A 35 5.52 30.60 31.36
CA ALA A 35 4.87 31.09 30.16
C ALA A 35 4.60 29.91 29.21
N PRO A 36 3.39 29.78 28.65
CA PRO A 36 3.10 28.68 27.74
C PRO A 36 3.98 28.79 26.49
N THR A 37 4.24 27.65 25.85
CA THR A 37 4.91 27.58 24.54
C THR A 37 3.96 26.93 23.54
N SER A 38 4.05 27.30 22.28
CA SER A 38 3.23 26.73 21.19
C SER A 38 4.13 26.21 20.07
N VAL A 39 4.17 24.88 19.94
CA VAL A 39 4.97 24.15 18.96
C VAL A 39 4.04 23.30 18.11
N PRO A 40 3.42 23.89 17.07
CA PRO A 40 2.49 23.19 16.20
C PRO A 40 3.22 22.16 15.35
N ARG A 41 2.70 20.94 15.32
CA ARG A 41 3.09 19.90 14.36
C ARG A 41 1.85 19.29 13.73
N TRP A 42 2.01 18.80 12.51
CA TRP A 42 0.96 18.07 11.82
C TRP A 42 1.56 16.95 10.98
N SER A 43 0.76 15.94 10.69
CA SER A 43 1.12 14.85 9.78
C SER A 43 -0.14 14.29 9.13
N MET A 44 -0.02 13.70 7.94
CA MET A 44 -1.05 12.84 7.40
C MET A 44 -1.13 11.57 8.26
N ILE A 45 -2.32 11.01 8.41
CA ILE A 45 -2.46 9.64 8.92
C ILE A 45 -2.21 8.69 7.75
N PRO A 46 -1.34 7.68 7.90
CA PRO A 46 -1.13 6.67 6.87
C PRO A 46 -2.43 5.94 6.49
N MET A 47 -2.58 5.70 5.20
CA MET A 47 -3.70 5.01 4.58
C MET A 47 -3.51 3.48 4.58
N SER A 48 -2.25 3.02 4.56
CA SER A 48 -1.85 1.63 4.76
C SER A 48 -1.55 1.32 6.23
N LYS A 49 -1.62 0.03 6.57
CA LYS A 49 -1.28 -0.51 7.88
C LYS A 49 -0.16 -1.52 7.77
N ASP A 50 0.94 -1.24 8.47
CA ASP A 50 1.99 -2.19 8.84
C ASP A 50 2.10 -2.13 10.36
N ALA A 51 1.26 -2.91 11.05
CA ALA A 51 1.15 -2.94 12.50
C ALA A 51 2.27 -3.78 13.13
N GLY A 52 2.84 -4.74 12.39
CA GLY A 52 3.98 -5.55 12.81
C GLY A 52 5.33 -4.87 12.63
N GLY A 53 5.42 -3.86 11.76
CA GLY A 53 6.69 -3.26 11.32
C GLY A 53 7.52 -4.24 10.49
N ASP A 54 6.88 -5.23 9.86
CA ASP A 54 7.57 -6.27 9.08
C ASP A 54 7.82 -5.85 7.63
N GLY A 55 7.39 -4.63 7.25
CA GLY A 55 7.54 -4.09 5.92
C GLY A 55 6.43 -4.51 4.97
N PHE A 56 5.35 -5.16 5.42
CA PHE A 56 4.23 -5.57 4.58
C PHE A 56 2.91 -4.91 5.01
N ILE A 57 1.98 -4.75 4.04
CA ILE A 57 0.64 -4.25 4.32
C ILE A 57 -0.17 -5.39 4.96
N ASP A 58 -0.57 -5.18 6.20
CA ASP A 58 -1.51 -6.04 6.91
C ASP A 58 -2.89 -5.93 6.27
N GLY A 59 -3.38 -7.04 5.71
CA GLY A 59 -4.78 -7.14 5.30
C GLY A 59 -5.70 -7.18 6.51
N ASP A 60 -6.84 -6.50 6.40
CA ASP A 60 -8.07 -6.69 7.20
C ASP A 60 -7.92 -6.60 8.73
N GLY A 61 -6.78 -6.12 9.20
CA GLY A 61 -6.34 -6.33 10.56
C GLY A 61 -6.01 -7.79 10.78
N GLY A 62 -4.82 -8.05 11.32
CA GLY A 62 -4.48 -9.36 11.84
C GLY A 62 -5.68 -9.98 12.57
N VAL A 63 -5.93 -11.25 12.25
CA VAL A 63 -6.94 -12.12 12.86
C VAL A 63 -7.19 -11.68 14.31
N PRO A 64 -8.44 -11.32 14.70
CA PRO A 64 -8.73 -11.05 16.10
C PRO A 64 -8.24 -12.23 16.95
N SER A 65 -7.62 -11.98 18.10
CA SER A 65 -7.26 -13.05 19.03
C SER A 65 -8.47 -13.90 19.46
N ALA A 66 -9.69 -13.35 19.32
CA ALA A 66 -10.98 -14.06 19.26
C ALA A 66 -12.08 -13.14 18.70
N GLY A 67 -13.12 -13.72 18.07
CA GLY A 67 -14.32 -13.02 17.58
C GLY A 67 -14.44 -13.00 16.05
N ALA A 68 -15.68 -13.01 15.54
CA ALA A 68 -15.95 -12.98 14.10
C ALA A 68 -15.73 -11.58 13.50
N LEU A 69 -15.23 -11.54 12.27
CA LEU A 69 -15.04 -10.32 11.49
C LEU A 69 -16.38 -9.57 11.33
N SER A 70 -16.40 -8.28 11.63
CA SER A 70 -17.59 -7.44 11.51
C SER A 70 -17.73 -6.87 10.10
N MET A 71 -18.94 -6.97 9.53
CA MET A 71 -19.32 -6.29 8.28
C MET A 71 -19.57 -4.78 8.44
N THR A 72 -19.30 -4.19 9.60
CA THR A 72 -19.42 -2.74 9.84
C THR A 72 -18.05 -2.11 10.15
N PRO A 73 -17.59 -1.07 9.40
CA PRO A 73 -16.31 -0.39 9.64
C PRO A 73 -16.22 0.24 11.03
N SER A 74 -15.01 0.28 11.62
CA SER A 74 -14.74 1.03 12.85
C SER A 74 -14.84 2.54 12.57
N SER A 75 -15.60 3.29 13.37
CA SER A 75 -15.63 4.76 13.27
C SER A 75 -14.34 5.45 13.78
N THR A 76 -13.36 4.67 14.26
CA THR A 76 -12.16 5.18 14.91
C THR A 76 -10.92 4.91 14.04
N PHE A 77 -10.31 5.97 13.52
CA PHE A 77 -9.05 5.95 12.78
C PHE A 77 -7.87 5.88 13.75
N VAL A 78 -7.00 4.87 13.65
CA VAL A 78 -5.78 4.79 14.45
C VAL A 78 -4.61 4.28 13.62
N GLY A 79 -3.73 5.20 13.21
CA GLY A 79 -2.43 4.87 12.60
C GLY A 79 -1.43 4.30 13.63
N GLN A 80 -0.43 3.57 13.12
CA GLN A 80 0.62 2.80 13.81
C GLN A 80 0.50 2.64 15.34
N GLY A 81 0.33 1.38 15.76
CA GLY A 81 0.56 0.94 17.14
C GLY A 81 -0.63 0.37 17.90
N ASN A 82 -1.85 0.39 17.33
CA ASN A 82 -3.05 -0.05 18.08
C ASN A 82 -3.85 -1.19 17.43
N GLY A 83 -3.33 -1.87 16.39
CA GLY A 83 -3.86 -3.17 15.94
C GLY A 83 -5.27 -3.21 15.33
N ILE A 84 -6.05 -2.12 15.34
CA ILE A 84 -7.41 -2.07 14.76
C ILE A 84 -7.32 -1.85 13.25
N ALA A 85 -8.07 -2.60 12.44
CA ALA A 85 -8.20 -2.41 11.00
C ALA A 85 -8.70 -0.99 10.70
N GLN A 86 -8.12 -0.30 9.72
CA GLN A 86 -8.68 0.98 9.30
C GLN A 86 -10.08 0.71 8.72
N PRO A 87 -11.09 1.57 8.95
CA PRO A 87 -12.40 1.43 8.31
C PRO A 87 -12.37 1.31 6.78
N ASN A 88 -11.24 1.64 6.16
CA ASN A 88 -11.01 1.80 4.74
C ASN A 88 -10.25 0.62 4.10
N GLU A 89 -9.87 -0.40 4.88
CA GLU A 89 -9.22 -1.65 4.43
C GLU A 89 -10.29 -2.70 4.08
N ARG A 90 -11.09 -2.42 3.06
CA ARG A 90 -11.95 -3.43 2.45
C ARG A 90 -11.55 -3.67 1.02
N LEU A 91 -11.36 -4.94 0.68
CA LEU A 91 -11.53 -5.41 -0.69
C LEU A 91 -12.93 -4.99 -1.16
N ILE A 92 -13.02 -3.94 -1.98
CA ILE A 92 -14.29 -3.55 -2.62
C ILE A 92 -14.35 -4.34 -3.92
N GLY A 93 -15.13 -5.42 -3.93
CA GLY A 93 -15.35 -6.24 -5.14
C GLY A 93 -14.10 -6.97 -5.65
N GLY A 94 -13.16 -7.33 -4.75
CA GLY A 94 -11.91 -8.00 -5.11
C GLY A 94 -10.76 -7.03 -5.44
N SER A 95 -11.00 -5.73 -5.51
CA SER A 95 -9.95 -4.71 -5.70
C SER A 95 -9.52 -4.07 -4.39
N LEU A 96 -8.22 -3.88 -4.19
CA LEU A 96 -7.68 -3.02 -3.13
C LEU A 96 -7.98 -1.58 -3.55
N SER A 97 -8.89 -0.88 -2.85
CA SER A 97 -9.20 0.53 -3.13
C SER A 97 -9.62 1.24 -1.86
N TRP A 98 -9.01 2.39 -1.59
CA TRP A 98 -9.27 3.18 -0.38
C TRP A 98 -10.42 4.19 -0.59
N TYR A 99 -11.18 4.42 0.48
CA TYR A 99 -12.34 5.30 0.51
C TYR A 99 -11.95 6.77 0.31
N LEU A 100 -12.48 7.38 -0.76
CA LEU A 100 -12.39 8.80 -1.05
C LEU A 100 -13.57 9.53 -0.37
N ASP A 101 -13.45 9.84 0.92
CA ASP A 101 -14.46 10.64 1.60
C ASP A 101 -14.46 12.07 1.02
N LYS A 102 -15.63 12.60 0.68
CA LYS A 102 -15.78 14.01 0.30
C LYS A 102 -15.42 14.96 1.46
N ALA A 103 -15.43 14.46 2.69
CA ALA A 103 -15.01 15.19 3.90
C ALA A 103 -13.48 15.39 3.99
N GLY A 104 -12.69 14.70 3.15
CA GLY A 104 -11.24 14.87 3.08
C GLY A 104 -10.44 13.76 3.78
N TYR A 105 -9.18 14.05 4.08
CA TYR A 105 -8.20 13.09 4.60
C TYR A 105 -7.95 13.26 6.09
N PRO A 106 -7.68 12.16 6.82
CA PRO A 106 -7.33 12.23 8.23
C PRO A 106 -5.95 12.87 8.42
N VAL A 107 -5.92 13.98 9.14
CA VAL A 107 -4.73 14.74 9.50
C VAL A 107 -4.59 14.75 11.02
N ARG A 108 -3.41 14.36 11.50
CA ARG A 108 -3.05 14.44 12.92
C ARG A 108 -2.47 15.81 13.23
N LEU A 109 -3.10 16.51 14.16
CA LEU A 109 -2.62 17.76 14.73
C LEU A 109 -2.00 17.47 16.10
N ASP A 110 -0.73 17.85 16.29
CA ASP A 110 0.08 17.49 17.43
C ASP A 110 0.57 18.75 18.16
N ALA A 111 0.14 18.90 19.40
CA ALA A 111 0.58 19.93 20.33
C ALA A 111 1.52 19.39 21.43
N CYS A 112 1.90 18.11 21.38
CA CYS A 112 2.67 17.42 22.43
C CYS A 112 4.07 18.00 22.66
N GLY A 113 4.63 18.75 21.71
CA GLY A 113 5.87 19.52 21.88
C GLY A 113 5.71 20.85 22.62
N SER A 114 4.48 21.22 22.99
CA SER A 114 4.15 22.48 23.66
C SER A 114 4.11 22.32 25.19
N SER A 115 4.15 23.44 25.93
CA SER A 115 3.96 23.48 27.39
C SER A 115 2.84 24.44 27.79
N GLY A 116 1.90 23.98 28.62
CA GLY A 116 0.73 24.75 29.09
C GLY A 116 -0.35 23.83 29.65
N ASP A 117 -1.53 24.38 29.92
CA ASP A 117 -2.64 23.67 30.55
C ASP A 117 -3.61 23.10 29.52
N ARG A 118 -3.99 23.92 28.53
CA ARG A 118 -4.98 23.58 27.50
C ARG A 118 -4.56 24.09 26.13
N TYR A 119 -5.16 23.52 25.08
CA TYR A 119 -4.91 23.94 23.72
C TYR A 119 -6.16 23.86 22.84
N THR A 120 -6.13 24.65 21.76
CA THR A 120 -7.11 24.65 20.66
C THR A 120 -6.38 24.80 19.33
N TRP A 121 -6.91 24.18 18.28
CA TRP A 121 -6.49 24.43 16.91
C TRP A 121 -7.54 25.24 16.17
N THR A 122 -7.11 26.28 15.46
CA THR A 122 -7.92 26.98 14.46
C THR A 122 -7.40 26.58 13.08
N ILE A 123 -8.27 26.03 12.26
CA ILE A 123 -7.97 25.51 10.92
C ILE A 123 -8.66 26.43 9.93
N THR A 124 -7.89 27.08 9.07
CA THR A 124 -8.39 27.97 8.03
C THR A 124 -8.12 27.36 6.66
N GLY A 125 -9.20 27.08 5.94
CA GLY A 125 -9.17 26.56 4.57
C GLY A 125 -8.74 27.61 3.54
N PRO A 126 -8.50 27.17 2.30
CA PRO A 126 -8.06 28.06 1.22
C PRO A 126 -9.14 29.07 0.81
N ASP A 127 -10.40 28.78 1.08
CA ASP A 127 -11.56 29.67 0.90
C ASP A 127 -11.72 30.69 2.05
N GLY A 128 -10.84 30.64 3.05
CA GLY A 128 -10.91 31.47 4.25
C GLY A 128 -11.90 30.96 5.31
N ALA A 129 -12.62 29.85 5.05
CA ALA A 129 -13.48 29.24 6.05
C ALA A 129 -12.63 28.74 7.22
N SER A 130 -13.04 29.05 8.45
CA SER A 130 -12.26 28.76 9.65
C SER A 130 -13.07 27.96 10.66
N THR A 131 -12.50 26.87 11.15
CA THR A 131 -13.09 26.03 12.21
C THR A 131 -12.11 25.92 13.37
N THR A 132 -12.62 26.02 14.60
CA THR A 132 -11.80 25.82 15.80
C THR A 132 -12.19 24.53 16.50
N THR A 133 -11.21 23.70 16.83
CA THR A 133 -11.43 22.45 17.57
C THR A 133 -11.89 22.74 18.99
N ALA A 134 -12.62 21.81 19.60
CA ALA A 134 -12.89 21.86 21.04
C ALA A 134 -11.58 22.00 21.85
N GLU A 135 -11.64 22.75 22.94
CA GLU A 135 -10.50 22.93 23.83
C GLU A 135 -10.19 21.64 24.60
N ARG A 136 -8.92 21.27 24.67
CA ARG A 136 -8.48 20.02 25.31
C ARG A 136 -7.34 20.26 26.28
N ALA A 137 -7.27 19.42 27.31
CA ALA A 137 -6.14 19.43 28.24
C ALA A 137 -4.85 18.99 27.52
N LEU A 138 -3.76 19.72 27.74
CA LEU A 138 -2.46 19.40 27.18
C LEU A 138 -1.76 18.35 28.07
N LYS A 139 -2.07 17.07 27.83
CA LYS A 139 -1.50 15.91 28.55
C LYS A 139 -0.98 14.88 27.56
N LYS A 140 -0.06 14.03 27.97
CA LYS A 140 0.55 12.98 27.11
C LYS A 140 -0.47 12.15 26.29
N LYS A 141 -1.64 11.85 26.85
CA LYS A 141 -2.70 11.05 26.17
C LYS A 141 -3.66 11.88 25.32
N THR A 142 -3.67 13.20 25.45
CA THR A 142 -4.67 14.09 24.84
C THR A 142 -4.06 15.25 24.06
N CYS A 143 -2.74 15.32 23.93
CA CYS A 143 -2.01 16.41 23.27
C CYS A 143 -2.03 16.36 21.75
N ALA A 144 -2.66 15.33 21.15
CA ALA A 144 -2.88 15.25 19.72
C ALA A 144 -4.36 14.96 19.41
N THR A 145 -4.82 15.43 18.26
CA THR A 145 -6.17 15.21 17.74
C THR A 145 -6.12 14.89 16.26
N THR A 146 -7.08 14.11 15.78
CA THR A 146 -7.25 13.86 14.34
C THR A 146 -8.44 14.68 13.85
N VAL A 147 -8.30 15.27 12.68
CA VAL A 147 -9.35 16.01 11.96
C VAL A 147 -9.40 15.52 10.51
N LEU A 148 -10.54 15.69 9.84
CA LEU A 148 -10.66 15.46 8.39
C LEU A 148 -10.48 16.81 7.69
N LEU A 149 -9.54 16.88 6.74
CA LEU A 149 -9.25 18.09 5.98
C LEU A 149 -9.26 17.79 4.48
N PRO A 150 -9.85 18.67 3.66
CA PRO A 150 -9.75 18.52 2.21
C PRO A 150 -8.30 18.68 1.75
N GLU A 151 -8.00 18.08 0.60
CA GLU A 151 -6.72 18.27 -0.10
C GLU A 151 -6.45 19.76 -0.37
N GLY A 152 -5.17 20.13 -0.38
CA GLY A 152 -4.71 21.50 -0.61
C GLY A 152 -4.12 22.18 0.62
N GLN A 153 -3.88 23.48 0.48
CA GLN A 153 -3.23 24.28 1.51
C GLN A 153 -4.20 24.66 2.62
N GLN A 154 -3.79 24.41 3.86
CA GLN A 154 -4.51 24.70 5.10
C GLN A 154 -3.61 25.55 6.00
N THR A 155 -4.18 26.54 6.69
CA THR A 155 -3.46 27.28 7.74
C THR A 155 -3.88 26.75 9.11
N LEU A 156 -2.94 26.19 9.85
CA LEU A 156 -3.16 25.55 11.15
C LEU A 156 -2.57 26.41 12.26
N THR A 157 -3.42 27.01 13.09
CA THR A 157 -3.01 27.86 14.21
C THR A 157 -3.22 27.14 15.54
N LEU A 158 -2.13 26.87 16.25
CA LEU A 158 -2.17 26.29 17.59
C LEU A 158 -2.12 27.40 18.64
N ARG A 159 -3.15 27.44 19.49
CA ARG A 159 -3.18 28.24 20.71
C ARG A 159 -3.01 27.33 21.92
N VAL A 160 -2.06 27.65 22.78
CA VAL A 160 -1.82 27.01 24.08
C VAL A 160 -2.03 28.03 25.18
N THR A 161 -2.75 27.65 26.23
CA THR A 161 -3.08 28.53 27.36
C THR A 161 -2.46 27.99 28.65
N SER A 162 -1.97 28.88 29.51
CA SER A 162 -1.63 28.57 30.90
C SER A 162 -2.07 29.72 31.81
N GLY A 163 -3.06 29.47 32.65
CA GLY A 163 -3.79 30.53 33.35
C GLY A 163 -4.34 31.60 32.39
N LYS A 164 -3.90 32.86 32.57
CA LYS A 164 -4.28 34.01 31.71
C LYS A 164 -3.32 34.26 30.53
N LYS A 165 -2.24 33.47 30.42
CA LYS A 165 -1.23 33.65 29.38
C LYS A 165 -1.53 32.71 28.22
N ASN A 166 -1.18 33.16 27.01
CA ASN A 166 -1.43 32.45 25.77
C ASN A 166 -0.14 32.41 24.95
N ALA A 167 0.13 31.30 24.28
CA ALA A 167 1.09 31.20 23.19
C ALA A 167 0.35 30.78 21.93
N ILE A 168 0.60 31.47 20.81
CA ILE A 168 -0.05 31.22 19.53
C ILE A 168 1.05 31.07 18.49
N ASN A 169 0.93 30.03 17.66
CA ASN A 169 1.85 29.81 16.56
C ASN A 169 1.10 29.14 15.40
N THR A 170 1.54 29.39 14.18
CA THR A 170 0.84 29.00 12.96
C THR A 170 1.77 28.25 12.03
N VAL A 171 1.27 27.19 11.41
CA VAL A 171 1.95 26.43 10.37
C VAL A 171 1.04 26.28 9.17
N VAL A 172 1.64 26.31 7.98
CA VAL A 172 0.94 25.98 6.73
C VAL A 172 1.09 24.49 6.49
N ALA A 173 -0.03 23.80 6.30
CA ALA A 173 -0.09 22.39 5.94
C ALA A 173 -0.57 22.23 4.50
N THR A 174 0.12 21.40 3.72
CA THR A 174 -0.37 21.02 2.38
C THR A 174 -0.88 19.58 2.49
N VAL A 175 -2.19 19.44 2.65
CA VAL A 175 -2.84 18.13 2.73
C VAL A 175 -2.80 17.51 1.34
N SER A 176 -2.07 16.41 1.17
CA SER A 176 -1.86 15.76 -0.12
C SER A 176 -1.92 14.25 0.05
N ASN A 177 -2.78 13.62 -0.74
CA ASN A 177 -2.79 12.17 -0.92
C ASN A 177 -2.33 11.86 -2.35
N ILE A 178 -1.52 10.83 -2.53
CA ILE A 178 -1.01 10.39 -3.84
C ILE A 178 -1.86 9.21 -4.31
N LEU A 179 -2.68 9.38 -5.35
CA LEU A 179 -3.40 8.26 -5.97
C LEU A 179 -2.49 7.46 -6.89
N MET A 180 -2.02 6.32 -6.39
CA MET A 180 -1.30 5.28 -7.12
C MET A 180 -2.25 4.21 -7.66
N VAL A 181 -2.02 3.77 -8.88
CA VAL A 181 -2.76 2.71 -9.57
C VAL A 181 -1.78 1.64 -10.04
N ALA A 182 -2.11 0.37 -9.83
CA ALA A 182 -1.37 -0.76 -10.37
C ALA A 182 -2.20 -1.49 -11.43
N LEU A 183 -1.64 -1.56 -12.63
CA LEU A 183 -2.18 -2.29 -13.78
C LEU A 183 -1.18 -3.37 -14.18
N GLY A 184 -1.68 -4.48 -14.71
CA GLY A 184 -0.80 -5.47 -15.31
C GLY A 184 -1.21 -6.92 -15.17
N ASP A 185 -0.24 -7.78 -15.37
CA ASP A 185 -0.33 -9.22 -15.29
C ASP A 185 0.14 -9.78 -13.92
N SER A 186 0.60 -11.03 -13.91
CA SER A 186 1.03 -11.76 -12.72
C SER A 186 2.19 -11.10 -11.98
N TYR A 187 3.08 -10.39 -12.69
CA TYR A 187 4.21 -9.70 -12.05
C TYR A 187 3.79 -8.43 -11.32
N ALA A 188 2.70 -7.79 -11.76
CA ALA A 188 2.10 -6.68 -11.03
C ALA A 188 1.17 -7.17 -9.91
N SER A 189 0.42 -8.27 -10.13
CA SER A 189 -0.48 -8.81 -9.10
C SER A 189 0.27 -9.39 -7.90
N GLY A 190 1.51 -9.86 -8.09
CA GLY A 190 2.31 -10.45 -7.02
C GLY A 190 2.22 -11.98 -6.97
N GLU A 191 1.88 -12.64 -8.08
CA GLU A 191 1.89 -14.10 -8.19
C GLU A 191 3.27 -14.65 -7.80
N GLY A 192 3.29 -15.78 -7.10
CA GLY A 192 4.46 -16.33 -6.42
C GLY A 192 4.76 -15.76 -5.03
N ASN A 193 4.12 -14.67 -4.61
CA ASN A 193 4.33 -14.06 -3.28
C ASN A 193 3.03 -13.94 -2.44
N PRO A 194 2.35 -15.06 -2.11
CA PRO A 194 1.12 -15.03 -1.32
C PRO A 194 1.41 -14.68 0.16
N ARG A 195 0.38 -14.28 0.91
CA ARG A 195 0.51 -13.83 2.32
C ARG A 195 1.17 -14.85 3.23
N ASN A 196 0.96 -16.14 2.99
CA ASN A 196 1.45 -17.22 3.82
C ASN A 196 2.79 -17.82 3.35
N VAL A 197 3.51 -17.15 2.43
CA VAL A 197 4.77 -17.67 1.89
C VAL A 197 5.83 -17.87 2.98
N ASP A 198 5.99 -16.95 3.93
CA ASP A 198 7.00 -17.08 5.00
C ASP A 198 6.65 -18.21 5.97
N ALA A 199 5.36 -18.35 6.31
CA ALA A 199 4.87 -19.45 7.14
C ALA A 199 5.11 -20.80 6.46
N TRP A 200 4.95 -20.86 5.13
CA TRP A 200 5.27 -22.05 4.37
C TRP A 200 6.78 -22.31 4.28
N LEU A 201 7.61 -21.29 4.02
CA LEU A 201 9.07 -21.44 3.96
C LEU A 201 9.69 -21.84 5.31
N SER A 202 9.11 -21.38 6.42
CA SER A 202 9.58 -21.69 7.78
C SER A 202 9.08 -23.03 8.33
N GLY A 203 7.87 -23.45 7.95
CA GLY A 203 7.25 -24.69 8.44
C GLY A 203 7.29 -25.87 7.46
N GLY A 204 7.53 -25.62 6.17
CA GLY A 204 7.45 -26.60 5.09
C GLY A 204 8.80 -27.16 4.69
N GLY A 205 9.01 -28.46 4.88
CA GLY A 205 10.05 -29.18 4.15
C GLY A 205 9.71 -29.29 2.66
N LEU A 206 10.64 -29.79 1.84
CA LEU A 206 10.51 -30.03 0.39
C LEU A 206 9.25 -30.82 -0.06
N PHE A 207 8.52 -31.43 0.87
CA PHE A 207 7.33 -32.27 0.62
C PHE A 207 6.04 -31.72 1.24
N ALA A 208 6.05 -30.53 1.84
CA ALA A 208 4.85 -29.93 2.41
C ALA A 208 3.97 -29.34 1.29
N SER A 209 2.71 -29.77 1.24
CA SER A 209 1.71 -29.18 0.33
C SER A 209 1.58 -27.68 0.61
N PHE A 210 1.70 -26.87 -0.44
CA PHE A 210 1.51 -25.42 -0.34
C PHE A 210 0.15 -25.02 -0.90
N SER A 211 -0.69 -24.41 -0.06
CA SER A 211 -1.91 -23.74 -0.50
C SER A 211 -1.68 -22.24 -0.36
N PRO A 212 -1.44 -21.50 -1.46
CA PRO A 212 -1.18 -20.07 -1.39
C PRO A 212 -2.44 -19.31 -0.94
N TYR A 213 -2.25 -18.29 -0.10
CA TYR A 213 -3.30 -17.36 0.31
C TYR A 213 -3.11 -16.01 -0.37
N TRP A 214 -4.04 -15.64 -1.25
CA TRP A 214 -4.04 -14.37 -1.98
C TRP A 214 -5.04 -13.37 -1.38
N ASP A 215 -4.78 -12.08 -1.60
CA ASP A 215 -5.73 -11.01 -1.30
C ASP A 215 -6.92 -10.99 -2.27
N ASP A 216 -6.67 -11.37 -3.52
CA ASP A 216 -7.70 -11.65 -4.53
C ASP A 216 -7.32 -12.94 -5.28
N ASP A 217 -7.91 -14.06 -4.84
CA ASP A 217 -7.62 -15.41 -5.34
C ASP A 217 -7.74 -15.54 -6.87
N PRO A 218 -8.84 -15.11 -7.53
CA PRO A 218 -8.97 -15.19 -8.99
C PRO A 218 -7.85 -14.51 -9.79
N CYS A 219 -7.26 -13.44 -9.24
CA CYS A 219 -6.20 -12.67 -9.89
C CYS A 219 -4.81 -12.91 -9.31
N ASN A 220 -4.68 -13.81 -8.33
CA ASN A 220 -3.49 -14.04 -7.51
C ASN A 220 -2.88 -12.73 -7.00
N ARG A 221 -3.73 -11.76 -6.61
CA ARG A 221 -3.27 -10.47 -6.13
C ARG A 221 -2.74 -10.61 -4.70
N SER A 222 -1.61 -10.00 -4.42
CA SER A 222 -0.99 -10.01 -3.10
C SER A 222 -0.49 -8.61 -2.75
N THR A 223 -0.79 -8.18 -1.53
CA THR A 223 -0.19 -6.99 -0.89
C THR A 223 1.33 -7.11 -0.69
N ARG A 224 1.90 -8.31 -0.86
CA ARG A 224 3.35 -8.53 -0.93
C ARG A 224 3.91 -8.34 -2.34
N GLY A 225 3.05 -8.11 -3.33
CA GLY A 225 3.43 -7.76 -4.70
C GLY A 225 4.12 -6.41 -4.78
N ALA A 226 4.96 -6.23 -5.81
CA ALA A 226 5.81 -5.05 -5.95
C ALA A 226 5.05 -3.70 -5.92
N PRO A 227 3.87 -3.55 -6.55
CA PRO A 227 3.14 -2.27 -6.49
C PRO A 227 2.65 -1.92 -5.08
N ALA A 228 2.17 -2.90 -4.32
CA ALA A 228 1.74 -2.70 -2.93
C ALA A 228 2.91 -2.34 -2.01
N GLN A 229 4.05 -3.00 -2.18
CA GLN A 229 5.28 -2.69 -1.45
C GLN A 229 5.83 -1.30 -1.79
N ALA A 230 5.76 -0.90 -3.06
CA ALA A 230 6.14 0.44 -3.48
C ALA A 230 5.20 1.52 -2.90
N ALA A 231 3.89 1.25 -2.82
CA ALA A 231 2.93 2.17 -2.20
C ALA A 231 3.21 2.35 -0.70
N LEU A 232 3.51 1.27 0.02
CA LEU A 232 3.89 1.33 1.43
C LEU A 232 5.19 2.12 1.63
N ALA A 233 6.22 1.83 0.84
CA ALA A 233 7.49 2.56 0.89
C ALA A 233 7.32 4.05 0.58
N LEU A 234 6.45 4.39 -0.39
CA LEU A 234 6.12 5.77 -0.72
C LEU A 234 5.40 6.47 0.45
N GLU A 235 4.46 5.80 1.10
CA GLU A 235 3.77 6.35 2.27
C GLU A 235 4.71 6.57 3.46
N GLN A 236 5.62 5.63 3.70
CA GLN A 236 6.61 5.73 4.77
C GLN A 236 7.68 6.81 4.50
N SER A 237 7.88 7.21 3.23
CA SER A 237 8.89 8.19 2.85
C SER A 237 8.62 9.61 3.37
N SER A 238 7.37 9.92 3.74
CA SER A 238 6.97 11.25 4.17
C SER A 238 5.77 11.22 5.11
N PRO A 239 5.88 11.80 6.32
CA PRO A 239 4.74 11.93 7.24
C PRO A 239 3.75 13.03 6.81
N LEU A 240 4.06 13.80 5.77
CA LEU A 240 3.26 14.94 5.31
C LEU A 240 2.37 14.63 4.11
N THR A 241 2.46 13.39 3.61
CA THR A 241 1.66 12.87 2.49
C THR A 241 1.06 11.53 2.92
N SER A 242 -0.07 11.16 2.34
CA SER A 242 -0.57 9.77 2.41
C SER A 242 -0.68 9.18 1.01
N VAL A 243 -0.81 7.87 0.91
CA VAL A 243 -0.92 7.19 -0.38
C VAL A 243 -2.34 6.63 -0.55
N THR A 244 -2.82 6.70 -1.78
CA THR A 244 -3.90 6.00 -2.50
C THR A 244 -3.45 4.77 -3.30
N LEU A 245 -3.93 3.52 -3.17
CA LEU A 245 -3.55 2.40 -4.04
C LEU A 245 -4.83 1.77 -4.53
N ILE A 246 -4.96 1.78 -5.83
CA ILE A 246 -5.93 0.98 -6.56
C ILE A 246 -5.13 -0.09 -7.30
N ASP A 247 -5.14 -1.31 -6.77
CA ASP A 247 -4.50 -2.45 -7.42
C ASP A 247 -5.56 -3.34 -8.07
N VAL A 248 -5.53 -3.36 -9.41
CA VAL A 248 -6.41 -4.17 -10.27
C VAL A 248 -5.59 -5.09 -11.17
N ALA A 249 -4.28 -5.21 -10.98
CA ALA A 249 -3.44 -6.12 -11.74
C ALA A 249 -3.92 -7.57 -11.57
N CYS A 250 -3.85 -8.38 -12.63
CA CYS A 250 -4.46 -9.71 -12.60
C CYS A 250 -3.60 -10.74 -13.34
N SER A 251 -3.29 -11.85 -12.67
CA SER A 251 -2.51 -12.93 -13.24
C SER A 251 -3.07 -13.46 -14.56
N GLY A 252 -2.17 -13.65 -15.53
CA GLY A 252 -2.51 -14.08 -16.89
C GLY A 252 -3.11 -12.99 -17.79
N ALA A 253 -3.32 -11.76 -17.29
CA ALA A 253 -3.80 -10.67 -18.12
C ALA A 253 -2.83 -10.36 -19.28
N THR A 254 -3.41 -9.97 -20.41
CA THR A 254 -2.73 -9.42 -21.59
C THR A 254 -3.14 -7.96 -21.75
N VAL A 255 -2.54 -7.26 -22.71
CA VAL A 255 -3.02 -5.91 -23.06
C VAL A 255 -4.48 -5.96 -23.53
N ALA A 256 -4.83 -6.92 -24.39
CA ALA A 256 -6.15 -6.99 -25.00
C ALA A 256 -7.23 -7.55 -24.05
N ALA A 257 -6.91 -8.61 -23.31
CA ALA A 257 -7.79 -9.28 -22.35
C ALA A 257 -7.23 -9.09 -20.94
N GLY A 258 -7.95 -8.37 -20.09
CA GLY A 258 -7.48 -7.93 -18.78
C GLY A 258 -7.31 -6.42 -18.74
N VAL A 259 -6.25 -5.88 -19.36
CA VAL A 259 -5.98 -4.44 -19.23
C VAL A 259 -7.01 -3.59 -19.96
N LEU A 260 -7.19 -3.82 -21.27
CA LEU A 260 -8.12 -3.05 -22.11
C LEU A 260 -9.48 -3.73 -22.32
N GLY A 261 -9.62 -4.99 -21.95
CA GLY A 261 -10.85 -5.76 -22.14
C GLY A 261 -11.17 -6.62 -20.93
N PRO A 262 -12.38 -7.21 -20.86
CA PRO A 262 -12.71 -8.13 -19.79
C PRO A 262 -11.76 -9.33 -19.78
N TYR A 263 -11.67 -10.01 -18.63
CA TYR A 263 -10.84 -11.21 -18.48
C TYR A 263 -11.62 -12.33 -17.77
N PRO A 264 -12.55 -13.00 -18.48
CA PRO A 264 -13.41 -14.02 -17.90
C PRO A 264 -12.67 -15.24 -17.35
N ALA A 265 -11.44 -15.51 -17.82
CA ALA A 265 -10.62 -16.60 -17.30
C ALA A 265 -10.31 -16.47 -15.80
N ALA A 266 -10.22 -15.23 -15.29
CA ALA A 266 -10.12 -14.92 -13.86
C ALA A 266 -11.44 -14.40 -13.27
N GLY A 267 -12.58 -14.67 -13.94
CA GLY A 267 -13.90 -14.17 -13.51
C GLY A 267 -14.10 -12.66 -13.66
N GLN A 268 -13.16 -11.93 -14.25
CA GLN A 268 -13.20 -10.47 -14.36
C GLN A 268 -14.09 -10.06 -15.53
N LYS A 269 -15.25 -9.46 -15.22
CA LYS A 269 -16.24 -9.01 -16.21
C LYS A 269 -15.91 -7.67 -16.85
N GLN A 270 -14.96 -6.94 -16.27
CA GLN A 270 -14.56 -5.61 -16.71
C GLN A 270 -13.05 -5.57 -16.93
N SER A 271 -12.61 -4.68 -17.81
CA SER A 271 -11.20 -4.37 -17.96
C SER A 271 -10.63 -3.70 -16.71
N GLN A 272 -9.33 -3.78 -16.52
CA GLN A 272 -8.64 -3.08 -15.43
C GLN A 272 -8.83 -1.56 -15.52
N ILE A 273 -8.84 -1.00 -16.73
CA ILE A 273 -9.14 0.43 -16.93
C ILE A 273 -10.54 0.79 -16.43
N GLU A 274 -11.55 -0.04 -16.70
CA GLU A 274 -12.91 0.21 -16.21
C GLU A 274 -13.02 0.08 -14.69
N GLN A 275 -12.33 -0.90 -14.11
CA GLN A 275 -12.26 -1.09 -12.66
C GLN A 275 -11.63 0.15 -12.00
N VAL A 276 -10.49 0.64 -12.49
CA VAL A 276 -9.85 1.85 -11.96
C VAL A 276 -10.77 3.05 -12.07
N ARG A 277 -11.43 3.24 -13.21
CA ARG A 277 -12.33 4.39 -13.37
C ARG A 277 -13.47 4.38 -12.35
N GLN A 278 -14.03 3.21 -12.06
CA GLN A 278 -15.09 3.08 -11.07
C GLN A 278 -14.57 3.36 -9.65
N LEU A 279 -13.41 2.78 -9.31
CA LEU A 279 -12.81 2.89 -7.97
C LEU A 279 -12.26 4.28 -7.68
N ALA A 280 -11.64 4.93 -8.67
CA ALA A 280 -11.11 6.29 -8.54
C ALA A 280 -12.23 7.33 -8.41
N GLY A 281 -13.47 7.02 -8.81
CA GLY A 281 -14.63 7.88 -8.57
C GLY A 281 -14.51 9.31 -9.13
N GLY A 282 -13.70 9.50 -10.18
CA GLY A 282 -13.42 10.81 -10.77
C GLY A 282 -12.24 11.58 -10.15
N ARG A 283 -11.51 10.99 -9.20
CA ARG A 283 -10.25 11.54 -8.70
C ARG A 283 -9.15 11.37 -9.76
N ALA A 284 -8.31 12.39 -9.88
CA ALA A 284 -7.17 12.37 -10.78
C ALA A 284 -6.07 11.45 -10.21
N ILE A 285 -5.49 10.60 -11.06
CA ILE A 285 -4.45 9.63 -10.71
C ILE A 285 -3.08 10.31 -10.79
N ASP A 286 -2.27 10.18 -9.75
CA ASP A 286 -0.93 10.77 -9.65
C ASP A 286 0.16 9.83 -10.18
N LEU A 287 -0.02 8.53 -9.99
CA LEU A 287 0.97 7.52 -10.31
C LEU A 287 0.31 6.25 -10.87
N VAL A 288 0.81 5.74 -11.99
CA VAL A 288 0.45 4.43 -12.54
C VAL A 288 1.69 3.57 -12.59
N THR A 289 1.60 2.34 -12.09
CA THR A 289 2.57 1.27 -12.36
C THR A 289 1.95 0.29 -13.35
N LEU A 290 2.76 -0.17 -14.31
CA LEU A 290 2.30 -1.06 -15.38
C LEU A 290 3.32 -2.17 -15.65
N SER A 291 2.93 -3.43 -15.45
CA SER A 291 3.69 -4.60 -15.91
C SER A 291 2.79 -5.50 -16.75
N VAL A 292 2.91 -5.46 -18.07
CA VAL A 292 2.13 -6.31 -18.98
C VAL A 292 2.89 -6.53 -20.28
N GLY A 293 2.67 -7.68 -20.92
CA GLY A 293 3.27 -8.04 -22.22
C GLY A 293 3.80 -9.47 -22.27
N GLY A 294 4.18 -10.06 -21.12
CA GLY A 294 4.68 -11.43 -21.02
C GLY A 294 3.67 -12.45 -21.55
N ASN A 295 2.39 -12.27 -21.21
CA ASN A 295 1.32 -13.12 -21.71
C ASN A 295 1.01 -12.84 -23.20
N ASP A 296 1.11 -11.58 -23.65
CA ASP A 296 0.93 -11.20 -25.05
C ASP A 296 1.99 -11.86 -25.97
N VAL A 297 3.24 -11.99 -25.49
CA VAL A 297 4.32 -12.68 -26.20
C VAL A 297 4.30 -14.20 -26.04
N GLY A 298 3.42 -14.74 -25.19
CA GLY A 298 3.30 -16.17 -24.96
C GLY A 298 4.45 -16.77 -24.13
N PHE A 299 4.96 -16.03 -23.15
CA PHE A 299 6.12 -16.43 -22.34
C PHE A 299 5.98 -17.83 -21.71
N ALA A 300 4.78 -18.23 -21.28
CA ALA A 300 4.53 -19.57 -20.75
C ALA A 300 4.83 -20.69 -21.77
N ALA A 301 4.55 -20.46 -23.06
CA ALA A 301 4.89 -21.41 -24.12
C ALA A 301 6.40 -21.48 -24.35
N VAL A 302 7.12 -20.35 -24.20
CA VAL A 302 8.60 -20.31 -24.23
C VAL A 302 9.17 -21.17 -23.11
N LEU A 303 8.71 -20.96 -21.86
CA LEU A 303 9.14 -21.76 -20.72
C LEU A 303 8.86 -23.26 -20.94
N THR A 304 7.67 -23.61 -21.41
CA THR A 304 7.31 -25.02 -21.67
C THR A 304 8.19 -25.65 -22.75
N ALA A 305 8.47 -24.93 -23.84
CA ALA A 305 9.34 -25.42 -24.91
C ALA A 305 10.77 -25.62 -24.41
N CYS A 306 11.32 -24.66 -23.66
CA CYS A 306 12.69 -24.72 -23.16
C CYS A 306 12.89 -25.69 -21.99
N ALA A 307 11.82 -26.04 -21.28
CA ALA A 307 11.82 -27.12 -20.28
C ALA A 307 11.88 -28.53 -20.91
N THR A 308 11.57 -28.67 -22.20
CA THR A 308 11.47 -29.99 -22.86
C THR A 308 12.40 -30.15 -24.06
N ASP A 309 12.95 -29.06 -24.60
CA ASP A 309 13.86 -29.06 -25.73
C ASP A 309 15.10 -28.18 -25.50
N ALA A 310 16.28 -28.76 -25.71
CA ALA A 310 17.56 -28.08 -25.59
C ALA A 310 17.76 -26.98 -26.66
N ASN A 311 17.08 -27.08 -27.81
CA ASN A 311 17.11 -26.10 -28.90
C ASN A 311 15.75 -25.40 -29.07
N CYS A 312 15.03 -25.18 -27.96
CA CYS A 312 13.67 -24.62 -27.94
C CYS A 312 13.40 -23.40 -28.85
N PRO A 313 14.33 -22.46 -29.14
CA PRO A 313 14.00 -21.31 -29.99
C PRO A 313 13.62 -21.71 -31.42
N VAL A 314 14.22 -22.79 -31.94
CA VAL A 314 13.94 -23.31 -33.30
C VAL A 314 12.92 -24.45 -33.30
N SER A 315 12.44 -24.87 -32.13
CA SER A 315 11.44 -25.93 -32.02
C SER A 315 10.03 -25.39 -32.20
N PRO A 316 9.07 -26.22 -32.68
CA PRO A 316 7.67 -25.85 -32.71
C PRO A 316 7.15 -25.52 -31.30
N PRO A 317 6.39 -24.43 -31.11
CA PRO A 317 5.82 -24.08 -29.82
C PRO A 317 4.74 -25.08 -29.39
N PRO A 318 4.71 -25.52 -28.12
CA PRO A 318 3.85 -26.62 -27.68
C PRO A 318 2.37 -26.24 -27.57
N ASN A 319 2.04 -24.97 -27.26
CA ASN A 319 0.68 -24.49 -27.04
C ASN A 319 0.61 -22.94 -26.97
N GLY A 320 -0.59 -22.42 -26.65
CA GLY A 320 -0.80 -21.02 -26.26
C GLY A 320 -0.70 -20.02 -27.40
N ALA A 321 -0.35 -18.76 -27.06
CA ALA A 321 -0.29 -17.64 -28.01
C ALA A 321 0.70 -17.85 -29.17
N LEU A 322 1.60 -18.83 -29.05
CA LEU A 322 2.62 -19.17 -30.03
C LEU A 322 2.25 -20.34 -30.95
N ALA A 323 1.19 -21.11 -30.67
CA ALA A 323 0.90 -22.38 -31.35
C ALA A 323 0.78 -22.30 -32.90
N GLY A 324 0.48 -21.13 -33.46
CA GLY A 324 0.36 -20.92 -34.91
C GLY A 324 1.67 -20.62 -35.65
N TYR A 325 2.80 -20.55 -34.95
CA TYR A 325 4.10 -20.18 -35.53
C TYR A 325 4.98 -21.41 -35.77
N PRO A 326 5.85 -21.37 -36.80
CA PRO A 326 6.72 -22.52 -37.14
C PRO A 326 7.76 -22.82 -36.06
N THR A 327 8.23 -21.80 -35.33
CA THR A 327 9.17 -21.93 -34.23
C THR A 327 8.80 -20.99 -33.08
N VAL A 328 9.27 -21.30 -31.87
CA VAL A 328 9.14 -20.41 -30.70
C VAL A 328 9.69 -19.02 -31.02
N GLN A 329 10.89 -18.95 -31.63
CA GLN A 329 11.52 -17.70 -31.99
C GLN A 329 10.68 -16.87 -32.97
N ALA A 330 10.16 -17.48 -34.04
CA ALA A 330 9.35 -16.77 -35.02
C ALA A 330 8.09 -16.18 -34.38
N GLY A 331 7.45 -16.94 -33.48
CA GLY A 331 6.29 -16.48 -32.75
C GLY A 331 6.59 -15.35 -31.77
N VAL A 332 7.63 -15.50 -30.95
CA VAL A 332 8.06 -14.47 -30.00
C VAL A 332 8.38 -13.16 -30.74
N GLN A 333 9.16 -13.21 -31.82
CA GLN A 333 9.51 -12.02 -32.61
C GLN A 333 8.26 -11.33 -33.17
N ALA A 334 7.33 -12.10 -33.76
CA ALA A 334 6.10 -11.55 -34.32
C ALA A 334 5.21 -10.91 -33.25
N ARG A 335 5.12 -11.49 -32.04
CA ARG A 335 4.32 -10.96 -30.94
C ARG A 335 4.98 -9.74 -30.28
N VAL A 336 6.29 -9.77 -30.06
CA VAL A 336 7.04 -8.62 -29.53
C VAL A 336 6.88 -7.40 -30.45
N ALA A 337 6.90 -7.59 -31.77
CA ALA A 337 6.66 -6.52 -32.73
C ALA A 337 5.26 -5.87 -32.62
N GLN A 338 4.29 -6.52 -31.98
CA GLN A 338 2.94 -5.99 -31.74
C GLN A 338 2.84 -5.15 -30.45
N LEU A 339 3.76 -5.33 -29.50
CA LEU A 339 3.73 -4.65 -28.20
C LEU A 339 3.72 -3.11 -28.30
N PRO A 340 4.51 -2.45 -29.17
CA PRO A 340 4.47 -0.99 -29.28
C PRO A 340 3.07 -0.44 -29.59
N ALA A 341 2.36 -1.07 -30.52
CA ALA A 341 0.98 -0.69 -30.85
C ALA A 341 0.01 -1.00 -29.69
N ALA A 342 0.23 -2.09 -28.98
CA ALA A 342 -0.56 -2.46 -27.80
C ALA A 342 -0.38 -1.42 -26.66
N TYR A 343 0.86 -1.01 -26.38
CA TYR A 343 1.15 0.03 -25.38
C TYR A 343 0.62 1.40 -25.79
N ALA A 344 0.64 1.74 -27.08
CA ALA A 344 0.02 2.97 -27.58
C ALA A 344 -1.49 3.02 -27.29
N ARG A 345 -2.18 1.87 -27.34
CA ARG A 345 -3.59 1.78 -26.96
C ARG A 345 -3.80 2.01 -25.46
N ILE A 346 -2.93 1.46 -24.61
CA ILE A 346 -2.97 1.74 -23.16
C ILE A 346 -2.71 3.22 -22.90
N ALA A 347 -1.73 3.83 -23.56
CA ALA A 347 -1.42 5.24 -23.42
C ALA A 347 -2.63 6.15 -23.74
N GLY A 348 -3.43 5.79 -24.75
CA GLY A 348 -4.69 6.48 -25.06
C GLY A 348 -5.71 6.46 -23.90
N CYS A 349 -5.65 5.45 -23.04
CA CYS A 349 -6.50 5.31 -21.86
C CYS A 349 -5.98 6.04 -20.61
N LEU A 350 -4.74 6.52 -20.61
CA LEU A 350 -4.10 7.21 -19.48
C LEU A 350 -4.04 8.72 -19.74
N GLY A 351 -5.21 9.39 -19.72
CA GLY A 351 -5.31 10.83 -19.96
C GLY A 351 -5.32 11.24 -21.45
N GLY A 352 -5.49 10.28 -22.38
CA GLY A 352 -5.68 10.57 -23.80
C GLY A 352 -7.05 11.17 -24.14
N ALA A 353 -7.35 11.37 -25.43
CA ALA A 353 -8.64 11.90 -25.87
C ALA A 353 -9.78 10.86 -25.84
N SER A 354 -9.43 9.57 -25.98
CA SER A 354 -10.37 8.45 -26.00
C SER A 354 -9.67 7.16 -25.60
N CYS A 355 -10.37 6.29 -24.86
CA CYS A 355 -9.88 4.96 -24.54
C CYS A 355 -10.63 3.90 -25.36
N SER A 356 -9.92 3.22 -26.26
CA SER A 356 -10.46 2.11 -27.05
C SER A 356 -10.24 0.78 -26.34
N ALA A 357 -11.07 0.54 -25.32
CA ALA A 357 -11.19 -0.75 -24.66
C ALA A 357 -11.63 -1.84 -25.67
N THR A 358 -10.94 -2.98 -25.69
CA THR A 358 -11.31 -4.11 -26.56
C THR A 358 -12.46 -4.90 -25.94
N GLY A 359 -13.54 -5.12 -26.69
CA GLY A 359 -14.61 -6.05 -26.29
C GLY A 359 -16.03 -5.48 -26.22
N ALA A 360 -16.24 -4.18 -26.43
CA ALA A 360 -17.59 -3.60 -26.37
C ALA A 360 -17.98 -2.66 -27.52
N GLY A 361 -17.16 -2.52 -28.57
CA GLY A 361 -17.45 -1.60 -29.69
C GLY A 361 -17.68 -0.13 -29.27
N SER A 362 -17.44 0.20 -28.00
CA SER A 362 -17.75 1.48 -27.38
C SER A 362 -16.45 2.08 -26.86
N SER A 363 -16.14 3.27 -27.37
CA SER A 363 -15.12 4.12 -26.77
C SER A 363 -15.53 4.42 -25.33
N THR A 364 -14.61 4.22 -24.40
CA THR A 364 -14.82 4.50 -22.98
C THR A 364 -14.06 5.77 -22.61
N ALA A 365 -14.52 6.50 -21.60
CA ALA A 365 -13.76 7.66 -21.12
C ALA A 365 -12.40 7.20 -20.57
N PRO A 366 -11.30 7.87 -20.94
CA PRO A 366 -9.97 7.58 -20.41
C PRO A 366 -9.90 7.86 -18.90
N LEU A 367 -8.88 7.31 -18.25
CA LEU A 367 -8.59 7.60 -16.85
C LEU A 367 -8.19 9.07 -16.70
N LEU A 368 -8.70 9.70 -15.64
CA LEU A 368 -8.32 11.07 -15.30
C LEU A 368 -6.93 11.06 -14.66
N MET A 369 -5.97 11.70 -15.31
CA MET A 369 -4.59 11.81 -14.81
C MET A 369 -4.36 13.20 -14.22
N ALA A 370 -3.69 13.27 -13.07
CA ALA A 370 -3.31 14.54 -12.46
C ALA A 370 -2.26 15.28 -13.32
N PRO A 371 -2.18 16.62 -13.27
CA PRO A 371 -1.10 17.35 -13.90
C PRO A 371 0.27 16.86 -13.42
N GLY A 372 1.12 16.40 -14.34
CA GLY A 372 2.44 15.88 -14.01
C GLY A 372 2.46 14.43 -13.53
N ALA A 373 1.33 13.71 -13.59
CA ALA A 373 1.22 12.31 -13.24
C ALA A 373 2.27 11.44 -13.95
N LYS A 374 2.72 10.39 -13.26
CA LYS A 374 3.76 9.49 -13.76
C LYS A 374 3.18 8.14 -14.15
N VAL A 375 3.67 7.59 -15.26
CA VAL A 375 3.42 6.20 -15.65
C VAL A 375 4.77 5.49 -15.61
N LEU A 376 4.91 4.56 -14.68
CA LEU A 376 6.11 3.75 -14.48
C LEU A 376 5.85 2.36 -15.05
N ALA A 377 6.40 2.11 -16.24
CA ALA A 377 6.44 0.76 -16.78
C ALA A 377 7.51 -0.05 -16.02
N THR A 378 7.09 -1.17 -15.42
CA THR A 378 7.97 -2.08 -14.70
C THR A 378 8.40 -3.19 -15.64
N MET A 379 9.71 -3.41 -15.74
CA MET A 379 10.26 -4.52 -16.52
C MET A 379 10.13 -5.84 -15.77
N TYR A 380 9.99 -6.93 -16.52
CA TYR A 380 10.18 -8.27 -15.96
C TYR A 380 11.62 -8.45 -15.44
N PRO A 381 11.83 -9.20 -14.36
CA PRO A 381 13.16 -9.48 -13.86
C PRO A 381 13.98 -10.27 -14.88
N ASP A 382 15.28 -9.97 -14.95
CA ASP A 382 16.21 -10.75 -15.75
C ASP A 382 16.58 -12.05 -15.02
N ILE A 383 15.86 -13.13 -15.32
CA ILE A 383 16.12 -14.46 -14.79
C ILE A 383 17.18 -15.25 -15.58
N THR A 384 17.77 -14.63 -16.61
CA THR A 384 18.66 -15.32 -17.55
C THR A 384 20.13 -15.25 -17.17
N ARG A 385 20.51 -14.45 -16.16
CA ARG A 385 21.90 -14.25 -15.76
C ARG A 385 22.13 -14.46 -14.26
N ALA A 386 23.29 -15.00 -13.94
CA ALA A 386 23.81 -15.05 -12.58
C ALA A 386 24.33 -13.67 -12.14
N ALA A 387 24.69 -13.54 -10.86
CA ALA A 387 25.16 -12.28 -10.28
C ALA A 387 26.46 -11.74 -10.93
N ASP A 388 27.26 -12.62 -11.54
CA ASP A 388 28.47 -12.27 -12.30
C ASP A 388 28.19 -11.92 -13.77
N GLY A 389 26.91 -11.94 -14.19
CA GLY A 389 26.48 -11.66 -15.55
C GLY A 389 26.57 -12.84 -16.51
N ALA A 390 27.04 -14.02 -16.09
CA ALA A 390 27.06 -15.21 -16.94
C ALA A 390 25.63 -15.72 -17.21
N PRO A 391 25.32 -16.25 -18.42
CA PRO A 391 24.04 -16.88 -18.67
C PRO A 391 23.78 -18.05 -17.72
N CYS A 392 22.60 -18.10 -17.13
CA CYS A 392 22.17 -19.19 -16.25
C CYS A 392 22.05 -20.51 -17.02
N THR A 393 22.14 -21.61 -16.28
CA THR A 393 21.74 -22.95 -16.76
C THR A 393 20.84 -23.61 -15.72
N TYR A 394 19.75 -24.23 -16.14
CA TYR A 394 18.82 -24.91 -15.24
C TYR A 394 18.18 -26.09 -15.98
N LEU A 395 18.26 -27.32 -15.48
CA LEU A 395 17.69 -28.50 -16.18
C LEU A 395 18.06 -28.57 -17.68
N THR A 396 17.08 -28.47 -18.57
CA THR A 396 17.23 -28.44 -20.05
C THR A 396 17.58 -27.04 -20.59
N TYR A 397 17.47 -25.99 -19.79
CA TYR A 397 17.80 -24.63 -20.16
C TYR A 397 19.32 -24.45 -20.24
N ARG A 398 19.84 -24.40 -21.46
CA ARG A 398 21.25 -24.17 -21.75
C ARG A 398 21.59 -22.67 -21.75
N ALA A 399 22.87 -22.35 -21.59
CA ALA A 399 23.37 -20.98 -21.64
C ALA A 399 22.95 -20.25 -22.93
N ALA A 400 22.96 -20.95 -24.08
CA ALA A 400 22.50 -20.40 -25.36
C ALA A 400 21.01 -20.03 -25.35
N ASN A 401 20.16 -20.79 -24.65
CA ASN A 401 18.73 -20.52 -24.55
C ASN A 401 18.48 -19.30 -23.66
N MET A 402 19.21 -19.19 -22.55
CA MET A 402 19.14 -18.03 -21.66
C MET A 402 19.67 -16.77 -22.34
N GLN A 403 20.76 -16.87 -23.09
CA GLN A 403 21.28 -15.77 -23.89
C GLN A 403 20.28 -15.33 -24.97
N TRP A 404 19.68 -16.28 -25.70
CA TRP A 404 18.61 -15.96 -26.65
C TRP A 404 17.42 -15.27 -25.98
N ALA A 405 16.93 -15.79 -24.85
CA ALA A 405 15.80 -15.19 -24.14
C ALA A 405 16.13 -13.77 -23.67
N ARG A 406 17.37 -13.54 -23.19
CA ARG A 406 17.85 -12.22 -22.84
C ARG A 406 17.77 -11.29 -24.03
N ASP A 407 18.49 -11.63 -25.09
CA ASP A 407 18.76 -10.77 -26.23
C ASP A 407 17.48 -10.49 -27.04
N THR A 408 16.53 -11.42 -27.07
CA THR A 408 15.33 -11.33 -27.92
C THR A 408 14.05 -10.95 -27.18
N ILE A 409 13.97 -11.17 -25.85
CA ILE A 409 12.72 -10.99 -25.07
C ILE A 409 12.89 -9.91 -23.99
N LEU A 410 14.02 -9.90 -23.28
CA LEU A 410 14.17 -9.11 -22.06
C LEU A 410 14.92 -7.78 -22.24
N VAL A 411 15.58 -7.54 -23.38
CA VAL A 411 16.20 -6.23 -23.69
C VAL A 411 15.19 -5.32 -24.40
N PRO A 412 14.97 -4.08 -23.92
CA PRO A 412 13.94 -3.16 -24.45
C PRO A 412 14.23 -2.58 -25.85
N SER A 413 15.36 -2.92 -26.46
CA SER A 413 15.67 -2.59 -27.85
C SER A 413 16.38 -3.77 -28.50
N PRO A 414 15.60 -4.77 -28.94
CA PRO A 414 16.22 -5.89 -29.60
C PRO A 414 16.87 -5.45 -30.93
N ALA A 415 18.13 -5.80 -31.17
CA ALA A 415 18.75 -5.70 -32.49
C ALA A 415 17.95 -6.49 -33.54
N ALA A 416 17.91 -6.01 -34.78
CA ALA A 416 17.16 -6.69 -35.84
C ALA A 416 17.86 -7.99 -36.29
N ALA A 417 17.06 -9.05 -36.45
CA ALA A 417 17.45 -10.43 -36.78
C ALA A 417 18.45 -11.06 -35.79
N TYR A 418 17.94 -12.01 -34.99
CA TYR A 418 18.75 -12.77 -34.05
C TYR A 418 18.97 -14.17 -34.55
N ASP A 419 20.20 -14.51 -34.86
CA ASP A 419 20.57 -15.87 -35.19
C ASP A 419 20.72 -16.66 -33.88
N TYR A 420 19.81 -17.60 -33.63
CA TYR A 420 20.03 -18.63 -32.64
C TYR A 420 21.01 -19.67 -33.20
N VAL A 421 22.18 -19.80 -32.59
CA VAL A 421 23.14 -20.86 -32.95
C VAL A 421 22.74 -22.13 -32.22
N THR A 422 22.36 -23.15 -32.97
CA THR A 422 22.00 -24.46 -32.40
C THR A 422 23.19 -25.04 -31.64
N THR A 423 22.90 -25.69 -30.51
CA THR A 423 23.91 -26.50 -29.86
C THR A 423 24.07 -27.80 -30.65
N ALA A 424 25.29 -28.11 -31.10
CA ALA A 424 25.58 -29.37 -31.77
C ALA A 424 25.13 -30.55 -30.88
N ARG A 425 24.56 -31.58 -31.51
CA ARG A 425 24.06 -32.79 -30.83
C ARG A 425 25.17 -33.55 -30.14
#